data_AF-A0A3D4PHJ3-F1
#
_entry.id   AF-A0A3D4PHJ3-F1
#
_cell.length_a   1.000
_cell.length_b   1.000
_cell.length_c   1.000
_cell.angle_alpha   90.00
_cell.angle_beta   90.00
_cell.angle_gamma   90.00
#
_symmetry.space_group_name_H-M   'P 1'
#
loop_
_entity.id
_entity.type
_entity.pdbx_description
1 polymer ?
#
loop_
_entity_poly.entity_id
_entity_poly.type
_entity_poly.pdbx_seq_one_letter_code
_entity_poly.pdbx_strand_id
1 'polypeptide(L)'
;MKVGLLTGGGDCPGLNAVIRGVVKVIDNAGGQSIGLLEGWRGAITGNHIELTPKFTDPIIDKGGTILGSSRTNPFKNPAEIDQIVETFGNLGLDALVAIGGDDTLGVASKLYSEKGLPVIGCPKTIDNDLSAT
;
A
#
# COMPACT_ATOMS: atom_id res chain seq x y z
N MET A 1 0.06 14.10 -9.53
CA MET A 1 -0.13 12.67 -9.28
C MET A 1 -0.28 12.46 -7.79
N LYS A 2 -1.28 11.70 -7.34
CA LYS A 2 -1.47 11.31 -5.94
C LYS A 2 -1.48 9.79 -5.81
N VAL A 3 -0.60 9.25 -4.97
CA VAL A 3 -0.37 7.81 -4.86
C VAL A 3 -0.73 7.32 -3.46
N GLY A 4 -1.53 6.27 -3.37
CA GLY A 4 -1.79 5.54 -2.12
C GLY A 4 -0.71 4.50 -1.87
N LEU A 5 -0.37 4.27 -0.61
CA LEU A 5 0.56 3.23 -0.18
C LEU A 5 -0.08 2.42 0.93
N LEU A 6 0.11 1.10 0.93
CA LEU A 6 -0.26 0.24 2.06
C LEU A 6 0.78 -0.86 2.27
N THR A 7 0.85 -1.36 3.50
CA THR A 7 1.64 -2.54 3.86
C THR A 7 0.71 -3.65 4.33
N GLY A 8 0.86 -4.84 3.75
CA GLY A 8 0.05 -6.02 4.09
C GLY A 8 0.92 -7.22 4.48
N GLY A 9 0.31 -8.17 5.20
CA GLY A 9 0.99 -9.37 5.68
C GLY A 9 1.80 -9.17 6.96
N GLY A 10 2.73 -10.09 7.22
CA GLY A 10 3.64 -10.02 8.36
C GLY A 10 4.71 -8.96 8.19
N ASP A 11 5.16 -8.38 9.32
CA ASP A 11 6.24 -7.42 9.32
C ASP A 11 7.55 -8.05 8.87
N CYS A 12 8.28 -7.34 8.01
CA CYS A 12 9.58 -7.74 7.51
C CYS A 12 10.53 -6.52 7.51
N PRO A 13 11.85 -6.67 7.71
CA PRO A 13 12.81 -5.58 7.60
C PRO A 13 12.79 -4.88 6.23
N GLY A 14 12.68 -3.55 6.22
CA GLY A 14 12.71 -2.74 4.98
C GLY A 14 11.35 -2.28 4.44
N LEU A 15 10.21 -2.54 5.11
CA LEU A 15 8.91 -1.98 4.68
C LEU A 15 8.98 -0.45 4.68
N ASN A 16 9.50 0.11 5.77
CA ASN A 16 9.71 1.55 5.91
C ASN A 16 10.67 2.14 4.85
N ALA A 17 11.68 1.37 4.43
CA ALA A 17 12.59 1.80 3.38
C ALA A 17 11.87 1.92 2.02
N VAL A 18 10.97 0.98 1.70
CA VAL A 18 10.11 1.05 0.51
C VAL A 18 9.18 2.25 0.59
N ILE A 19 8.46 2.43 1.71
CA ILE A 19 7.55 3.58 1.92
C ILE A 19 8.31 4.89 1.68
N ARG A 20 9.46 5.07 2.32
CA ARG A 20 10.30 6.27 2.15
C ARG A 20 10.77 6.44 0.70
N GLY A 21 11.18 5.36 0.03
CA GLY A 21 11.63 5.39 -1.35
C GLY A 21 10.55 5.89 -2.30
N VAL A 22 9.34 5.33 -2.20
CA VAL A 22 8.18 5.75 -3.00
C VAL A 22 7.84 7.21 -2.72
N VAL A 23 7.72 7.60 -1.45
CA VAL A 23 7.37 8.98 -1.06
C VAL A 23 8.36 9.99 -1.62
N LYS A 24 9.67 9.70 -1.57
CA LYS A 24 10.70 10.58 -2.15
C LYS A 24 10.58 10.71 -3.66
N VAL A 25 10.33 9.61 -4.37
CA VAL A 25 10.20 9.64 -5.84
C VAL A 25 8.96 10.43 -6.26
N ILE A 26 7.82 10.21 -5.59
CA ILE A 26 6.58 10.92 -5.88
C ILE A 26 6.71 12.42 -5.57
N ASP A 27 7.30 12.78 -4.43
CA ASP A 27 7.51 14.18 -4.05
C ASP A 27 8.46 14.91 -5.02
N ASN A 28 9.57 14.29 -5.42
CA ASN A 28 10.49 14.85 -6.42
C ASN A 28 9.82 15.08 -7.79
N ALA A 29 8.76 14.34 -8.09
CA ALA A 29 7.94 14.51 -9.29
C ALA A 29 6.80 15.54 -9.11
N GLY A 30 6.73 16.23 -7.97
CA GLY A 30 5.67 17.18 -7.62
C GLY A 30 4.33 16.53 -7.25
N GLY A 31 4.35 15.25 -6.88
CA GLY A 31 3.17 14.48 -6.48
C GLY A 31 2.92 14.46 -4.98
N GLN A 32 1.86 13.74 -4.57
CA GLN A 32 1.45 13.57 -3.18
C GLN A 32 1.34 12.08 -2.83
N SER A 33 1.65 11.72 -1.59
CA SER A 33 1.57 10.33 -1.12
C SER A 33 0.63 10.22 0.09
N ILE A 34 -0.26 9.22 0.05
CA ILE A 34 -1.18 8.90 1.14
C ILE A 34 -0.88 7.50 1.64
N GLY A 35 -0.69 7.33 2.94
CA GLY A 35 -0.52 6.04 3.59
C GLY A 35 -1.85 5.53 4.14
N LEU A 36 -2.34 4.40 3.63
CA LEU A 36 -3.50 3.69 4.16
C LEU A 36 -3.06 2.84 5.35
N LEU A 37 -3.69 3.07 6.49
CA LEU A 37 -3.31 2.42 7.73
C LEU A 37 -3.82 0.97 7.80
N GLU A 38 -3.00 0.07 8.34
CA GLU A 38 -3.36 -1.31 8.63
C GLU A 38 -3.72 -2.11 7.36
N GLY A 39 -3.03 -1.83 6.25
CA GLY A 39 -3.17 -2.57 5.00
C GLY A 39 -4.53 -2.39 4.34
N TRP A 40 -5.12 -3.49 3.86
CA TRP A 40 -6.44 -3.46 3.21
C TRP A 40 -7.56 -2.97 4.13
N ARG A 41 -7.42 -3.08 5.46
CA ARG A 41 -8.40 -2.52 6.41
C ARG A 41 -8.52 -0.99 6.25
N GLY A 42 -7.41 -0.27 6.13
CA GLY A 42 -7.44 1.17 5.89
C GLY A 42 -7.96 1.50 4.50
N ALA A 43 -7.67 0.67 3.51
CA ALA A 43 -8.22 0.85 2.16
C ALA A 43 -9.75 0.72 2.11
N ILE A 44 -10.34 -0.16 2.93
CA ILE A 44 -11.80 -0.34 3.04
C ILE A 44 -12.44 0.80 3.84
N THR A 45 -11.82 1.18 4.96
CA THR A 45 -12.38 2.15 5.91
C THR A 45 -12.06 3.61 5.57
N GLY A 46 -11.17 3.84 4.62
CA GLY A 46 -10.61 5.15 4.33
C GLY A 46 -9.70 5.69 5.42
N ASN A 47 -9.20 4.86 6.35
CA ASN A 47 -8.28 5.30 7.40
C ASN A 47 -6.87 5.54 6.82
N HIS A 48 -6.41 6.80 6.84
CA HIS A 48 -5.21 7.21 6.14
C HIS A 48 -4.47 8.37 6.81
N ILE A 49 -3.21 8.53 6.42
CA ILE A 49 -2.34 9.65 6.78
C ILE A 49 -1.64 10.21 5.56
N GLU A 50 -1.27 11.49 5.60
CA GLU A 50 -0.39 12.07 4.59
C GLU A 50 1.06 11.64 4.82
N LEU A 51 1.75 11.28 3.75
CA LEU A 51 3.16 10.90 3.78
C LEU A 51 3.99 11.95 3.06
N THR A 52 4.84 12.65 3.81
CA THR A 52 5.77 13.64 3.26
C THR A 52 7.22 13.14 3.38
N PRO A 53 8.16 13.69 2.59
CA PRO A 53 9.58 13.38 2.77
C PRO A 53 10.06 13.66 4.19
N LYS A 54 9.62 14.76 4.81
CA LYS A 54 9.96 15.11 6.19
C LYS A 54 9.44 14.07 7.19
N PHE A 55 8.22 13.58 6.99
CA PHE A 55 7.62 12.56 7.85
C PHE A 55 8.30 11.20 7.70
N THR A 56 8.76 10.85 6.50
CA THR A 56 9.36 9.55 6.17
C THR A 56 10.89 9.54 6.18
N ASP A 57 11.57 10.66 6.42
CA ASP A 57 13.03 10.64 6.50
C ASP A 57 13.59 9.78 7.65
N PRO A 58 13.02 9.80 8.88
CA PRO A 58 13.61 9.12 10.05
C PRO A 58 13.20 7.65 10.20
N ILE A 59 12.68 6.99 9.15
CA ILE A 59 12.16 5.61 9.24
C ILE A 59 13.01 4.59 8.48
N ILE A 60 14.07 5.03 7.77
CA ILE A 60 14.86 4.15 6.89
C ILE A 60 15.51 2.98 7.64
N ASP A 61 15.91 3.21 8.89
CA ASP A 61 16.58 2.27 9.80
C ASP A 61 15.61 1.58 10.77
N LYS A 62 14.31 1.89 10.69
CA LYS A 62 13.29 1.30 11.57
C LYS A 62 12.74 -0.01 11.00
N GLY A 63 12.69 -1.03 11.86
CA GLY A 63 11.96 -2.27 11.60
C GLY A 63 10.45 -2.05 11.52
N GLY A 64 9.73 -3.09 11.08
CA GLY A 64 8.28 -3.06 10.91
C GLY A 64 7.80 -2.06 9.84
N THR A 65 6.58 -1.57 10.00
CA THR A 65 5.95 -0.57 9.12
C THR A 65 5.29 0.55 9.94
N ILE A 66 5.48 1.80 9.52
CA ILE A 66 4.76 2.95 10.10
C ILE A 66 3.27 2.99 9.77
N LEU A 67 2.83 2.22 8.76
CA LEU A 67 1.43 2.15 8.36
C LEU A 67 0.68 1.06 9.13
N GLY A 68 1.37 0.16 9.82
CA GLY A 68 0.78 -1.06 10.36
C GLY A 68 0.35 -2.05 9.26
N SER A 69 -0.12 -3.22 9.67
CA SER A 69 -0.66 -4.23 8.76
C SER A 69 -1.91 -4.89 9.36
N SER A 70 -2.68 -5.56 8.52
CA SER A 70 -3.77 -6.43 8.94
C SER A 70 -3.82 -7.68 8.06
N ARG A 71 -4.52 -8.71 8.53
CA ARG A 71 -4.82 -9.92 7.76
C ARG A 71 -6.15 -9.80 6.98
N THR A 72 -6.58 -8.58 6.71
CA THR A 72 -7.84 -8.32 6.00
C THR A 72 -7.70 -8.72 4.54
N ASN A 73 -8.65 -9.52 4.06
CA ASN A 73 -8.77 -9.89 2.65
C ASN A 73 -10.14 -9.42 2.14
N PRO A 74 -10.18 -8.34 1.32
CA PRO A 74 -11.44 -7.73 0.89
C PRO A 74 -12.26 -8.62 -0.03
N PHE A 75 -11.66 -9.64 -0.66
CA PHE A 75 -12.40 -10.56 -1.54
C PHE A 75 -13.30 -11.56 -0.80
N LYS A 76 -13.27 -11.56 0.54
CA LYS A 76 -14.25 -12.32 1.34
C LYS A 76 -15.64 -11.68 1.32
N ASN A 77 -15.72 -10.38 1.02
CA ASN A 77 -16.96 -9.63 1.03
C ASN A 77 -16.99 -8.68 -0.18
N PRO A 78 -17.85 -8.91 -1.19
CA PRO A 78 -17.92 -8.06 -2.37
C PRO A 78 -18.11 -6.56 -2.06
N ALA A 79 -18.79 -6.22 -0.96
CA ALA A 79 -18.98 -4.83 -0.54
C ALA A 79 -17.65 -4.13 -0.20
N GLU A 80 -16.67 -4.87 0.35
CA GLU A 80 -15.36 -4.31 0.71
C GLU A 80 -14.54 -3.91 -0.52
N ILE A 81 -14.75 -4.58 -1.65
CA ILE A 81 -14.12 -4.22 -2.91
C ILE A 81 -14.65 -2.87 -3.40
N ASP A 82 -15.97 -2.68 -3.36
CA ASP A 82 -16.58 -1.42 -3.79
C ASP A 82 -16.20 -0.27 -2.84
N GLN A 83 -16.04 -0.54 -1.53
CA GLN A 83 -15.53 0.43 -0.55
C GLN A 83 -14.08 0.85 -0.82
N ILE A 84 -13.22 -0.06 -1.29
CA ILE A 84 -11.85 0.28 -1.70
C ILE A 84 -11.88 1.19 -2.93
N VAL A 85 -12.72 0.88 -3.93
CA VAL A 85 -12.89 1.71 -5.13
C VAL A 85 -13.40 3.10 -4.75
N GLU A 86 -14.37 3.18 -3.84
CA GLU A 86 -14.90 4.44 -3.33
C GLU A 86 -13.82 5.24 -2.60
N THR A 87 -13.06 4.60 -1.70
CA THR A 87 -11.94 5.24 -0.98
C THR A 87 -10.89 5.77 -1.96
N PHE A 88 -10.54 4.98 -2.98
CA PHE A 88 -9.60 5.38 -4.03
C PHE A 88 -10.06 6.65 -4.75
N GLY A 89 -11.34 6.70 -5.13
CA GLY A 89 -11.96 7.88 -5.76
C GLY A 89 -12.06 9.09 -4.83
N ASN A 90 -12.53 8.89 -3.60
CA ASN A 90 -12.72 9.95 -2.60
C ASN A 90 -11.40 10.63 -2.21
N LEU A 91 -10.31 9.86 -2.13
CA LEU A 91 -8.98 10.39 -1.88
C LEU A 91 -8.34 11.02 -3.13
N GLY A 92 -8.93 10.77 -4.31
CA GLY A 92 -8.42 11.22 -5.61
C GLY A 92 -7.07 10.59 -5.94
N LEU A 93 -6.93 9.28 -5.69
CA LEU A 93 -5.70 8.55 -5.99
C LEU A 93 -5.62 8.28 -7.50
N ASP A 94 -4.41 8.39 -8.05
CA ASP A 94 -4.08 7.99 -9.42
C ASP A 94 -3.54 6.56 -9.47
N ALA A 95 -2.93 6.09 -8.38
CA ALA A 95 -2.39 4.73 -8.26
C ALA A 95 -2.29 4.28 -6.80
N LEU A 96 -2.21 2.97 -6.59
CA LEU A 96 -1.98 2.33 -5.29
C LEU A 96 -0.73 1.44 -5.31
N VAL A 97 0.19 1.65 -4.37
CA VAL A 97 1.35 0.78 -4.15
C VAL A 97 1.06 -0.16 -3.00
N ALA A 98 0.91 -1.45 -3.31
CA ALA A 98 0.69 -2.51 -2.34
C ALA A 98 2.03 -3.19 -2.02
N ILE A 99 2.46 -3.11 -0.76
CA ILE A 99 3.77 -3.63 -0.31
C ILE A 99 3.52 -4.85 0.59
N GLY A 100 4.03 -6.01 0.21
CA GLY A 100 3.87 -7.22 1.03
C GLY A 100 4.10 -8.53 0.27
N GLY A 101 3.67 -9.62 0.90
CA GLY A 101 3.74 -10.99 0.38
C GLY A 101 2.60 -11.35 -0.58
N ASP A 102 2.49 -12.64 -0.91
CA ASP A 102 1.55 -13.18 -1.90
C ASP A 102 0.09 -12.77 -1.64
N ASP A 103 -0.38 -12.86 -0.40
CA ASP A 103 -1.74 -12.43 -0.03
C ASP A 103 -2.00 -10.96 -0.39
N THR A 104 -1.01 -10.09 -0.18
CA THR A 104 -1.15 -8.65 -0.43
C THR A 104 -1.14 -8.38 -1.93
N LEU A 105 -0.20 -8.99 -2.64
CA LEU A 105 -0.05 -8.80 -4.08
C LEU A 105 -1.16 -9.47 -4.88
N GLY A 106 -1.68 -10.60 -4.41
CA GLY A 106 -2.82 -11.29 -5.00
C GLY A 106 -4.10 -10.45 -4.95
N VAL A 107 -4.34 -9.75 -3.84
CA VAL A 107 -5.45 -8.78 -3.74
C VAL A 107 -5.25 -7.63 -4.72
N ALA A 108 -4.04 -7.06 -4.80
CA ALA A 108 -3.74 -5.98 -5.74
C ALA A 108 -3.97 -6.42 -7.20
N SER A 109 -3.43 -7.58 -7.59
CA SER A 109 -3.60 -8.15 -8.93
C SER A 109 -5.07 -8.32 -9.31
N LYS A 110 -5.89 -8.84 -8.39
CA LYS A 110 -7.33 -8.99 -8.62
C LYS A 110 -8.06 -7.65 -8.74
N LEU A 111 -7.73 -6.65 -7.92
CA LEU A 111 -8.31 -5.31 -8.02
C LEU A 111 -8.02 -4.68 -9.39
N TYR A 112 -6.82 -4.89 -9.92
CA TYR A 112 -6.50 -4.47 -11.28
C TYR A 112 -7.32 -5.23 -12.33
N SER A 113 -7.34 -6.56 -12.27
CA SER A 113 -8.03 -7.37 -13.29
C SER A 113 -9.55 -7.19 -13.30
N GLU A 114 -10.17 -7.00 -12.13
CA GLU A 114 -11.64 -6.96 -11.99
C GLU A 114 -12.20 -5.54 -12.00
N LYS A 115 -11.45 -4.54 -11.50
CA LYS A 115 -11.94 -3.16 -11.33
C LYS A 115 -11.11 -2.13 -12.10
N GLY A 116 -10.00 -2.53 -12.72
CA GLY A 116 -9.12 -1.64 -13.47
C GLY A 116 -8.38 -0.62 -12.61
N LEU A 117 -8.30 -0.84 -11.28
CA LEU A 117 -7.59 0.07 -10.39
C LEU A 117 -6.09 0.07 -10.73
N PRO A 118 -5.45 1.23 -10.97
CA PRO A 118 -4.01 1.28 -11.20
C PRO A 118 -3.26 0.91 -9.92
N VAL A 119 -2.65 -0.27 -9.92
CA VAL A 119 -1.91 -0.79 -8.77
C VAL A 119 -0.49 -1.20 -9.15
N ILE A 120 0.44 -1.05 -8.21
CA ILE A 120 1.81 -1.53 -8.30
C ILE A 120 2.07 -2.43 -7.10
N GLY A 121 2.54 -3.65 -7.35
CA GLY A 121 2.99 -4.57 -6.31
C GLY A 121 4.47 -4.36 -5.98
N CYS A 122 4.81 -4.19 -4.70
CA CYS A 122 6.19 -4.25 -4.23
C CYS A 122 6.37 -5.51 -3.39
N PRO A 123 7.05 -6.54 -3.95
CA PRO A 123 7.20 -7.82 -3.27
C PRO A 123 8.07 -7.67 -2.05
N LYS A 124 7.52 -8.06 -0.89
CA LYS A 124 8.25 -8.00 0.36
C LYS A 124 7.81 -9.09 1.33
N THR A 125 8.71 -10.03 1.55
CA THR A 125 8.56 -11.17 2.46
C THR A 125 9.95 -11.58 2.96
N ILE A 126 10.03 -12.25 4.12
CA ILE A 126 11.27 -12.90 4.56
C ILE A 126 11.47 -14.28 3.90
N ASP A 127 10.40 -14.84 3.34
CA ASP A 127 10.35 -16.23 2.87
C ASP A 127 10.99 -16.44 1.50
N ASN A 128 11.23 -15.36 0.75
CA ASN A 128 11.82 -15.35 -0.60
C ASN A 128 11.13 -16.33 -1.57
N ASP A 129 9.79 -16.36 -1.51
CA ASP A 129 8.92 -17.32 -2.20
C ASP A 129 8.03 -16.69 -3.28
N LEU A 130 8.22 -15.39 -3.55
CA LEU A 130 7.54 -14.68 -4.62
C LEU A 130 8.29 -14.87 -5.95
N SER A 131 7.54 -15.16 -7.02
CA SER A 131 8.13 -15.32 -8.36
C SER A 131 8.64 -13.99 -8.92
N ALA A 132 9.69 -14.08 -9.75
CA ALA A 132 10.28 -12.95 -10.50
C ALA A 132 10.89 -11.83 -9.64
N THR A 133 11.33 -12.14 -8.42
CA THR A 133 12.04 -11.25 -7.49
C THR A 133 13.24 -11.94 -6.85
#